data_AF-A0A4P7L1S9-F1
#
_entry.id   AF-A0A4P7L1S9-F1
#
_cell.length_a   1.000
_cell.length_b   1.000
_cell.length_c   1.000
_cell.angle_alpha   90.00
_cell.angle_beta   90.00
_cell.angle_gamma   90.00
#
_symmetry.space_group_name_H-M   'P 1'
#
loop_
_entity.id
_entity.type
_entity.pdbx_description
1 polymer ?
#
loop_
_entity_poly.entity_id
_entity_poly.type
_entity_poly.pdbx_seq_one_letter_code
_entity_poly.pdbx_strand_id
1 'polypeptide(L)'
;MSKTKKYYFYLNTDKDEQATAIAHLDQLGQGKRSETIKNVILSGFSLKKIDDRLPLLVASLLAKPTSLSTLANIIGALSPDYNISQVNKGKENEVVAWQKRVRDPLLPNNGWSSWISITESEYSSLIVKNDTEIQVRALIGAINGDLINDISNPKTLLSEKKLATPSKPNSVISKANKLFNT
;
A
#
# COMPACT_ATOMS: atom_id res chain seq x y z
N MET A 1 -11.07 -55.57 -6.69
CA MET A 1 -9.66 -55.18 -6.93
C MET A 1 -9.44 -53.77 -6.39
N SER A 2 -8.54 -53.60 -5.44
CA SER A 2 -8.13 -52.27 -4.96
C SER A 2 -7.48 -51.51 -6.13
N LYS A 3 -8.12 -50.45 -6.63
CA LYS A 3 -7.64 -49.62 -7.75
C LYS A 3 -6.61 -48.57 -7.29
N THR A 4 -5.72 -48.92 -6.35
CA THR A 4 -4.72 -48.00 -5.80
C THR A 4 -3.35 -48.29 -6.39
N LYS A 5 -2.68 -47.25 -6.89
CA LYS A 5 -1.30 -47.31 -7.37
C LYS A 5 -0.39 -46.53 -6.42
N LYS A 6 0.81 -47.07 -6.16
CA LYS A 6 1.82 -46.43 -5.32
C LYS A 6 2.90 -45.81 -6.20
N TYR A 7 3.21 -44.54 -5.95
CA TYR A 7 4.27 -43.80 -6.62
C TYR A 7 5.28 -43.30 -5.58
N TYR A 8 6.55 -43.21 -5.95
CA TYR A 8 7.62 -42.70 -5.12
C TYR A 8 8.31 -41.54 -5.84
N PHE A 9 8.61 -40.48 -5.10
CA PHE A 9 9.31 -39.31 -5.59
C PHE A 9 10.37 -38.92 -4.57
N TYR A 10 11.45 -38.31 -5.05
CA TYR A 10 12.52 -37.81 -4.22
C TYR A 10 12.48 -36.28 -4.21
N LEU A 11 12.67 -35.70 -3.03
CA LEU A 11 12.87 -34.27 -2.84
C LEU A 11 14.31 -34.05 -2.40
N ASN A 12 14.98 -33.09 -3.02
CA ASN A 12 16.34 -32.68 -2.74
C ASN A 12 16.31 -31.57 -1.68
N THR A 13 17.06 -31.75 -0.61
CA THR A 13 17.17 -30.76 0.47
C THR A 13 17.98 -29.53 0.09
N ASP A 14 18.81 -29.62 -0.96
CA ASP A 14 19.70 -28.53 -1.37
C ASP A 14 18.99 -27.46 -2.20
N LYS A 15 17.77 -27.73 -2.68
CA LYS A 15 16.97 -26.77 -3.42
C LYS A 15 16.00 -26.08 -2.48
N ASP A 16 16.08 -24.76 -2.38
CA ASP A 16 15.25 -23.94 -1.48
C ASP A 16 13.76 -24.27 -1.60
N GLU A 17 13.24 -24.36 -2.83
CA GLU A 17 11.84 -24.69 -3.11
C GLU A 17 11.40 -26.01 -2.47
N GLN A 18 12.26 -27.04 -2.56
CA GLN A 18 11.96 -28.38 -2.08
C GLN A 18 12.19 -28.50 -0.57
N ALA A 19 13.19 -27.80 -0.03
CA ALA A 19 13.41 -27.67 1.41
C ALA A 19 12.20 -27.01 2.11
N THR A 20 11.67 -25.93 1.54
CA THR A 20 10.45 -25.27 2.05
C THR A 20 9.23 -26.20 1.98
N ALA A 21 9.08 -26.98 0.90
CA ALA A 21 8.01 -27.99 0.81
C ALA A 21 8.13 -29.07 1.88
N ILE A 22 9.34 -29.58 2.15
CA ILE A 22 9.60 -30.55 3.21
C ILE A 22 9.23 -29.96 4.57
N ALA A 23 9.66 -28.73 4.86
CA ALA A 23 9.34 -28.05 6.12
C ALA A 23 7.82 -27.90 6.32
N HIS A 24 7.06 -27.57 5.27
CA HIS A 24 5.60 -27.52 5.32
C HIS A 24 4.96 -28.89 5.57
N LEU A 25 5.48 -29.95 4.96
CA LEU A 25 4.98 -31.31 5.18
C LEU A 25 5.29 -31.80 6.60
N ASP A 26 6.45 -31.44 7.15
CA ASP A 26 6.84 -31.84 8.50
C ASP A 26 5.99 -31.18 9.58
N GLN A 27 5.55 -29.93 9.35
CA GLN A 27 4.60 -29.24 10.22
C GLN A 27 3.21 -29.90 10.25
N LEU A 28 2.84 -30.63 9.21
CA LEU A 28 1.55 -31.33 9.15
C LEU A 28 1.59 -32.63 9.97
N GLY A 29 0.50 -32.95 10.67
CA GLY A 29 0.34 -34.24 11.33
C GLY A 29 0.33 -35.41 10.34
N GLN A 30 0.85 -36.58 10.74
CA GLN A 30 1.09 -37.73 9.85
C GLN A 30 -0.11 -38.14 8.97
N GLY A 31 -1.33 -38.08 9.49
CA GLY A 31 -2.54 -38.41 8.71
C GLY A 31 -2.82 -37.45 7.55
N LYS A 32 -2.60 -36.14 7.77
CA LYS A 32 -2.91 -35.09 6.78
C LYS A 32 -1.85 -35.01 5.67
N ARG A 33 -0.61 -35.41 5.94
CA ARG A 33 0.49 -35.39 4.95
C ARG A 33 0.14 -36.12 3.67
N SER A 34 -0.42 -37.33 3.79
CA SER A 34 -0.73 -38.17 2.62
C SER A 34 -1.84 -37.58 1.74
N GLU A 35 -2.81 -36.91 2.36
CA GLU A 35 -3.91 -36.25 1.66
C GLU A 35 -3.44 -34.96 0.98
N THR A 36 -2.65 -34.14 1.70
CA THR A 36 -2.04 -32.93 1.15
C THR A 36 -1.18 -33.24 -0.07
N ILE A 37 -0.31 -34.26 -0.01
CA ILE A 37 0.53 -34.68 -1.14
C ILE A 37 -0.32 -35.05 -2.36
N LYS A 38 -1.42 -35.80 -2.15
CA LYS A 38 -2.33 -36.15 -3.26
C LYS A 38 -2.95 -34.91 -3.89
N ASN A 39 -3.44 -33.98 -3.08
CA ASN A 39 -4.08 -32.75 -3.57
C ASN A 39 -3.09 -31.86 -4.32
N VAL A 40 -1.86 -31.72 -3.83
CA VAL A 40 -0.79 -30.94 -4.49
C VAL A 40 -0.37 -31.58 -5.81
N ILE A 41 -0.27 -32.92 -5.87
CA ILE A 41 0.04 -33.62 -7.12
C ILE A 41 -1.09 -33.43 -8.14
N LEU A 42 -2.35 -33.57 -7.71
CA LEU A 42 -3.51 -33.38 -8.59
C LEU A 42 -3.61 -31.94 -9.09
N SER A 43 -3.36 -30.94 -8.24
CA SER A 43 -3.34 -29.54 -8.66
C SER A 43 -2.19 -29.25 -9.64
N GLY A 44 -1.01 -29.83 -9.42
CA GLY A 44 0.11 -29.75 -10.35
C GLY A 44 -0.23 -30.32 -11.74
N PHE A 45 -0.94 -31.44 -11.81
CA PHE A 45 -1.42 -31.98 -13.08
C PHE A 45 -2.51 -31.12 -13.73
N SER A 46 -3.41 -30.52 -12.94
CA SER A 46 -4.39 -29.56 -13.47
C SER A 46 -3.71 -28.33 -14.06
N LEU A 47 -2.68 -27.79 -13.40
CA LEU A 47 -1.88 -26.69 -13.92
C LEU A 47 -1.14 -27.08 -15.20
N LYS A 48 -0.60 -28.31 -15.26
CA LYS A 48 0.06 -28.83 -16.47
C LYS A 48 -0.88 -28.91 -17.68
N LYS A 49 -2.16 -29.21 -17.46
CA LYS A 49 -3.16 -29.23 -18.54
C LYS A 49 -3.46 -27.84 -19.10
N ILE A 50 -3.29 -26.80 -18.30
CA ILE A 50 -3.47 -25.41 -18.74
C ILE A 50 -2.25 -25.01 -19.57
N ASP A 51 -1.05 -25.19 -19.02
CA ASP A 51 0.22 -24.95 -19.71
C ASP A 51 1.33 -25.83 -19.09
N ASP A 52 2.19 -26.40 -19.93
CA ASP A 52 3.24 -27.33 -19.50
C ASP A 52 4.29 -26.70 -18.57
N ARG A 53 4.48 -25.38 -18.63
CA ARG A 53 5.48 -24.61 -17.88
C ARG A 53 4.96 -24.15 -16.51
N LEU A 54 3.65 -24.04 -16.35
CA LEU A 54 3.02 -23.53 -15.12
C LEU A 54 3.44 -24.29 -13.85
N PRO A 55 3.45 -25.64 -13.79
CA PRO A 55 3.81 -26.35 -12.57
C PRO A 55 5.22 -26.01 -12.07
N LEU A 56 6.18 -25.85 -12.99
CA LEU A 56 7.55 -25.50 -12.65
C LEU A 56 7.66 -24.06 -12.15
N LEU A 57 6.98 -23.13 -12.81
CA LEU A 57 6.97 -21.72 -12.42
C LEU A 57 6.31 -21.51 -11.05
N VAL A 58 5.18 -22.17 -10.81
CA VAL A 58 4.49 -22.14 -9.51
C VAL A 58 5.34 -22.78 -8.42
N ALA A 59 6.05 -23.88 -8.71
CA ALA A 59 7.00 -24.47 -7.76
C ALA A 59 8.13 -23.50 -7.38
N SER A 60 8.65 -22.73 -8.34
CA SER A 60 9.70 -21.74 -8.10
C SER A 60 9.31 -20.57 -7.21
N LEU A 61 8.00 -20.31 -7.10
CA LEU A 61 7.47 -19.31 -6.18
C LEU A 61 7.64 -19.75 -4.72
N LEU A 62 7.71 -21.05 -4.43
CA LEU A 62 7.75 -21.55 -3.07
C LEU A 62 9.01 -21.11 -2.29
N ALA A 63 10.09 -20.80 -3.00
CA ALA A 63 11.33 -20.26 -2.42
C ALA A 63 11.29 -18.75 -2.14
N LYS A 64 10.29 -18.01 -2.65
CA LYS A 64 10.20 -16.55 -2.59
C LYS A 64 8.95 -16.10 -1.82
N PRO A 65 8.91 -14.89 -1.24
CA PRO A 65 7.68 -14.38 -0.65
C PRO A 65 6.59 -14.26 -1.72
N THR A 66 5.58 -15.13 -1.64
CA THR A 66 4.55 -15.26 -2.66
C THR A 66 3.35 -14.36 -2.37
N SER A 67 3.01 -13.48 -3.30
CA SER A 67 1.71 -12.80 -3.35
C SER A 67 0.83 -13.39 -4.44
N LEU A 68 -0.49 -13.31 -4.27
CA LEU A 68 -1.46 -13.70 -5.30
C LEU A 68 -1.24 -12.93 -6.61
N SER A 69 -0.79 -11.66 -6.52
CA SER A 69 -0.43 -10.85 -7.68
C SER A 69 0.74 -11.42 -8.47
N THR A 70 1.74 -12.00 -7.79
CA THR A 70 2.90 -12.62 -8.47
C THR A 70 2.46 -13.84 -9.29
N LEU A 71 1.57 -14.67 -8.73
CA LEU A 71 1.00 -15.82 -9.45
C LEU A 71 0.19 -15.36 -10.67
N ALA A 72 -0.65 -14.34 -10.51
CA ALA A 72 -1.44 -13.79 -11.61
C ALA A 72 -0.56 -13.22 -12.72
N ASN A 73 0.52 -12.52 -12.39
CA ASN A 73 1.47 -12.00 -13.37
C ASN A 73 2.14 -13.12 -14.18
N ILE A 74 2.49 -14.24 -13.54
CA ILE A 74 3.04 -15.42 -14.25
C ILE A 74 1.99 -15.99 -15.21
N ILE A 75 0.74 -16.11 -14.77
CA ILE A 75 -0.34 -16.62 -15.61
C ILE A 75 -0.61 -15.70 -16.80
N GLY A 76 -0.68 -14.38 -16.59
CA GLY A 76 -0.86 -13.42 -17.69
C GLY A 76 0.33 -13.34 -18.64
N ALA A 77 1.56 -13.57 -18.15
CA ALA A 77 2.74 -13.64 -19.00
C ALA A 77 2.74 -14.87 -19.94
N LEU A 78 2.14 -15.98 -19.50
CA LEU A 78 2.02 -17.20 -20.31
C LEU A 78 0.80 -17.17 -21.23
N SER A 79 -0.26 -16.45 -20.84
CA SER A 79 -1.49 -16.35 -21.60
C SER A 79 -1.81 -14.87 -21.88
N PRO A 80 -1.29 -14.30 -22.99
CA PRO A 80 -1.52 -12.90 -23.33
C PRO A 80 -3.01 -12.59 -23.58
N ASP A 81 -3.82 -13.60 -23.88
CA ASP A 81 -5.27 -13.49 -24.06
C ASP A 81 -6.04 -13.47 -22.71
N TYR A 82 -5.39 -13.85 -21.61
CA TYR A 82 -5.99 -13.87 -20.29
C TYR A 82 -5.86 -12.50 -19.62
N ASN A 83 -6.96 -11.78 -19.52
CA ASN A 83 -7.02 -10.45 -18.93
C ASN A 83 -6.85 -10.51 -17.40
N ILE A 84 -5.60 -10.45 -16.91
CA ILE A 84 -5.27 -10.43 -15.48
C ILE A 84 -5.47 -9.08 -14.79
N SER A 85 -6.00 -8.08 -15.50
CA SER A 85 -6.17 -6.70 -15.00
C SER A 85 -6.98 -6.64 -13.69
N GLN A 86 -7.87 -7.62 -13.46
CA GLN A 86 -8.65 -7.69 -12.22
C GLN A 86 -7.84 -8.16 -11.01
N VAL A 87 -6.76 -8.94 -11.20
CA VAL A 87 -5.93 -9.46 -10.09
C VAL A 87 -4.85 -8.45 -9.68
N ASN A 88 -4.46 -7.56 -10.60
CA ASN A 88 -3.52 -6.47 -10.34
C ASN A 88 -4.19 -5.21 -9.76
N LYS A 89 -5.51 -5.20 -9.56
CA LYS A 89 -6.27 -4.16 -8.83
C LYS A 89 -5.94 -4.07 -7.32
N GLY A 90 -4.83 -4.65 -6.88
CA GLY A 90 -4.27 -4.41 -5.56
C GLY A 90 -3.54 -3.07 -5.55
N LYS A 91 -4.28 -1.99 -5.22
CA LYS A 91 -3.78 -0.61 -5.05
C LYS A 91 -3.32 0.06 -6.34
N GLU A 92 -4.21 0.16 -7.31
CA GLU A 92 -4.05 1.18 -8.34
C GLU A 92 -4.21 2.54 -7.65
N ASN A 93 -3.09 3.26 -7.61
CA ASN A 93 -2.98 4.60 -7.07
C ASN A 93 -3.09 5.57 -8.25
N GLU A 94 -4.06 6.48 -8.23
CA GLU A 94 -4.18 7.54 -9.23
C GLU A 94 -3.77 8.89 -8.66
N VAL A 95 -3.39 9.81 -9.54
CA VAL A 95 -3.19 11.21 -9.14
C VAL A 95 -4.56 11.84 -8.94
N VAL A 96 -4.87 12.19 -7.70
CA VAL A 96 -6.18 12.72 -7.30
C VAL A 96 -6.23 14.23 -7.26
N ALA A 97 -5.08 14.90 -7.11
CA ALA A 97 -5.01 16.36 -7.06
C ALA A 97 -3.60 16.87 -7.33
N TRP A 98 -3.51 18.14 -7.70
CA TRP A 98 -2.25 18.84 -7.91
C TRP A 98 -2.18 20.06 -7.00
N GLN A 99 -0.98 20.34 -6.49
CA GLN A 99 -0.75 21.46 -5.58
C GLN A 99 0.53 22.22 -5.93
N LYS A 100 0.51 23.53 -5.69
CA LYS A 100 1.70 24.39 -5.73
C LYS A 100 1.91 25.15 -4.43
N ARG A 101 3.14 25.61 -4.22
CA ARG A 101 3.50 26.64 -3.24
C ARG A 101 4.61 27.52 -3.80
N VAL A 102 4.69 28.74 -3.28
CA VAL A 102 5.60 29.78 -3.76
C VAL A 102 6.40 30.32 -2.58
N ARG A 103 7.60 30.86 -2.81
CA ARG A 103 8.35 31.62 -1.81
C ARG A 103 7.60 32.90 -1.44
N ASP A 104 7.33 33.09 -0.16
CA ASP A 104 6.66 34.29 0.34
C ASP A 104 7.69 35.21 1.04
N PRO A 105 7.95 36.42 0.51
CA PRO A 105 8.88 37.37 1.10
C PRO A 105 8.36 38.00 2.40
N LEU A 106 7.06 37.85 2.69
CA LEU A 106 6.45 38.35 3.92
C LEU A 106 6.62 37.36 5.09
N LEU A 107 7.03 36.12 4.81
CA LEU A 107 7.36 35.13 5.83
C LEU A 107 8.83 35.26 6.27
N PRO A 108 9.12 35.04 7.57
CA PRO A 108 10.49 35.06 8.05
C PRO A 108 11.33 34.03 7.27
N ASN A 109 12.52 34.45 6.85
CA ASN A 109 13.48 33.66 6.07
C ASN A 109 13.02 33.26 4.65
N ASN A 110 12.17 34.06 4.00
CA ASN A 110 11.67 33.77 2.65
C ASN A 110 11.04 32.36 2.57
N GLY A 111 10.15 32.11 3.54
CA GLY A 111 9.52 30.83 3.77
C GLY A 111 8.67 30.36 2.59
N TRP A 112 8.36 29.07 2.55
CA TRP A 112 7.39 28.55 1.59
C TRP A 112 5.97 28.89 2.04
N SER A 113 5.13 29.33 1.11
CA SER A 113 3.69 29.47 1.33
C SER A 113 3.03 28.12 1.62
N SER A 114 1.80 28.17 2.14
CA SER A 114 0.95 26.97 2.22
C SER A 114 0.72 26.38 0.83
N TRP A 115 0.47 25.07 0.80
CA TRP A 115 0.08 24.36 -0.41
C TRP A 115 -1.32 24.78 -0.86
N ILE A 116 -1.45 25.11 -2.14
CA ILE A 116 -2.69 25.55 -2.76
C ILE A 116 -3.00 24.60 -3.92
N SER A 117 -4.27 24.20 -4.05
CA SER A 117 -4.73 23.34 -5.14
C SER A 117 -4.61 24.04 -6.49
N ILE A 118 -4.19 23.30 -7.51
CA ILE A 118 -4.06 23.76 -8.90
C ILE A 118 -4.65 22.74 -9.86
N THR A 119 -4.77 23.14 -11.12
CA THR A 119 -5.21 22.27 -12.21
C THR A 119 -4.06 21.43 -12.75
N GLU A 120 -4.39 20.32 -13.41
CA GLU A 120 -3.41 19.43 -14.06
C GLU A 120 -2.60 20.14 -15.16
N SER A 121 -3.24 20.99 -15.95
CA SER A 121 -2.60 21.74 -17.03
C SER A 121 -1.61 22.77 -16.50
N GLU A 122 -1.94 23.41 -15.38
CA GLU A 122 -1.04 24.31 -14.68
C GLU A 122 0.16 23.56 -14.09
N TYR A 123 -0.08 22.41 -13.44
CA TYR A 123 0.98 21.55 -12.91
C TYR A 123 1.99 21.15 -14.01
N SER A 124 1.46 20.68 -15.14
CA SER A 124 2.27 20.25 -16.30
C SER A 124 3.09 21.40 -16.88
N SER A 125 2.55 22.61 -16.87
CA SER A 125 3.27 23.80 -17.33
C SER A 125 4.37 24.22 -16.35
N LEU A 126 4.15 24.07 -15.05
CA LEU A 126 5.09 24.47 -14.01
C LEU A 126 6.23 23.48 -13.81
N ILE A 127 5.97 22.17 -13.94
CA ILE A 127 7.03 21.16 -13.83
C ILE A 127 8.05 21.27 -14.96
N VAL A 128 7.62 21.70 -16.15
CA VAL A 128 8.51 21.95 -17.31
C VAL A 128 9.35 23.22 -17.13
N LYS A 129 8.81 24.25 -16.47
CA LYS A 129 9.49 25.54 -16.28
C LYS A 129 10.61 25.50 -15.23
N ASN A 130 10.67 24.48 -14.38
CA ASN A 130 11.70 24.23 -13.37
C ASN A 130 12.17 25.50 -12.62
N ASP A 131 11.22 26.19 -12.01
CA ASP A 131 11.46 27.41 -11.23
C ASP A 131 11.90 27.07 -9.79
N THR A 132 12.95 27.73 -9.29
CA THR A 132 13.41 27.56 -7.90
C THR A 132 12.53 28.23 -6.86
N GLU A 133 11.67 29.17 -7.27
CA GLU A 133 10.75 29.90 -6.41
C GLU A 133 9.39 29.21 -6.27
N ILE A 134 9.10 28.21 -7.11
CA ILE A 134 7.82 27.51 -7.17
C ILE A 134 8.05 26.01 -6.98
N GLN A 135 7.30 25.40 -6.06
CA GLN A 135 7.27 23.95 -5.91
C GLN A 135 5.90 23.40 -6.23
N VAL A 136 5.89 22.32 -6.99
CA VAL A 136 4.68 21.59 -7.38
C VAL A 136 4.74 20.15 -6.91
N ARG A 137 3.58 19.58 -6.61
CA ARG A 137 3.44 18.15 -6.29
C ARG A 137 2.11 17.60 -6.78
N ALA A 138 2.10 16.31 -7.06
CA ALA A 138 0.89 15.51 -7.26
C ALA A 138 0.54 14.80 -5.95
N LEU A 139 -0.75 14.75 -5.62
CA LEU A 139 -1.31 13.93 -4.55
C LEU A 139 -1.83 12.62 -5.16
N ILE A 140 -1.50 11.52 -4.51
CA ILE A 140 -1.79 10.18 -5.00
C ILE A 140 -2.80 9.54 -4.05
N GLY A 141 -3.90 9.01 -4.58
CA GLY A 141 -4.96 8.34 -3.84
C GLY A 141 -5.36 7.01 -4.48
N ALA A 142 -6.06 6.15 -3.73
CA ALA A 142 -6.53 4.87 -4.24
C ALA A 142 -7.77 5.06 -5.15
N ILE A 143 -7.78 4.43 -6.33
CA ILE A 143 -8.85 4.57 -7.35
C ILE A 143 -10.24 4.16 -6.83
N ASN A 144 -10.31 3.21 -5.88
CA ASN A 144 -11.57 2.66 -5.39
C ASN A 144 -12.03 3.26 -4.05
N GLY A 145 -11.53 4.45 -3.69
CA GLY A 145 -11.80 5.07 -2.39
C GLY A 145 -11.30 4.24 -1.23
N ASP A 146 -11.30 4.81 -0.03
CA ASP A 146 -10.97 4.10 1.20
C ASP A 146 -12.07 3.06 1.51
N LEU A 147 -12.01 1.91 0.84
CA LEU A 147 -12.67 0.73 1.35
C LEU A 147 -11.89 0.26 2.57
N ILE A 148 -12.43 0.71 3.71
CA ILE A 148 -12.25 0.27 5.09
C ILE A 148 -11.49 1.29 5.95
N ASN A 149 -12.30 2.02 6.72
CA ASN A 149 -12.05 2.51 8.07
C ASN A 149 -10.99 1.70 8.84
N ASP A 150 -9.76 2.19 8.89
CA ASP A 150 -8.92 2.01 10.09
C ASP A 150 -9.23 3.17 11.04
N ILE A 151 -10.24 2.95 11.89
CA ILE A 151 -10.43 3.72 13.12
C ILE A 151 -9.27 3.36 14.05
N SER A 152 -8.12 3.96 13.82
CA SER A 152 -7.05 4.06 14.82
C SER A 152 -6.18 5.29 14.57
N ASN A 153 -6.82 6.46 14.51
CA ASN A 153 -6.38 7.71 15.15
C ASN A 153 -7.29 8.86 14.72
N PRO A 154 -8.10 9.45 15.61
CA PRO A 154 -8.79 10.68 15.29
C PRO A 154 -7.79 11.84 15.36
N LYS A 155 -7.07 12.11 14.26
CA LYS A 155 -6.40 13.41 14.10
C LYS A 155 -7.41 14.43 13.58
N THR A 156 -8.11 14.99 14.57
CA THR A 156 -8.47 16.41 14.67
C THR A 156 -9.17 16.99 13.45
N LEU A 157 -10.48 16.83 13.45
CA LEU A 157 -11.43 17.67 12.72
C LEU A 157 -11.15 19.16 12.95
N LEU A 158 -11.26 19.91 11.86
CA LEU A 158 -11.46 21.34 11.76
C LEU A 158 -12.25 21.88 12.97
N SER A 159 -11.57 22.65 13.84
CA SER A 159 -12.25 23.50 14.80
C SER A 159 -12.38 24.89 14.17
N GLU A 160 -13.60 25.19 13.73
CA GLU A 160 -14.06 26.55 13.49
C GLU A 160 -13.78 27.39 14.74
N LYS A 161 -12.90 28.38 14.60
CA LYS A 161 -12.65 29.35 15.67
C LYS A 161 -13.84 30.31 15.75
N LYS A 162 -14.88 29.92 16.48
CA LYS A 162 -15.94 30.84 16.92
C LYS A 162 -15.45 31.64 18.14
N LEU A 163 -15.58 32.95 17.99
CA LEU A 163 -15.30 34.04 18.93
C LEU A 163 -15.69 33.73 20.38
N ALA A 164 -14.75 33.92 21.32
CA ALA A 164 -15.03 33.98 22.75
C ALA A 164 -14.34 35.20 23.38
N THR A 165 -15.15 36.13 23.89
CA THR A 165 -14.80 37.23 24.80
C THR A 165 -14.55 36.72 26.23
N PRO A 166 -13.90 37.52 27.10
CA PRO A 166 -12.89 37.02 28.03
C PRO A 166 -13.40 36.82 29.46
N SER A 167 -12.81 35.87 30.19
CA SER A 167 -12.86 35.88 31.66
C SER A 167 -11.54 35.38 32.27
N LYS A 168 -10.76 36.31 32.82
CA LYS A 168 -10.30 36.32 34.21
C LYS A 168 -9.35 37.51 34.44
N PRO A 169 -9.41 38.13 35.63
CA PRO A 169 -8.80 39.43 35.89
C PRO A 169 -7.29 39.33 36.14
N ASN A 170 -6.51 40.17 35.45
CA ASN A 170 -5.08 40.35 35.72
C ASN A 170 -4.90 41.20 36.99
N SER A 171 -4.20 40.63 37.98
CA SER A 171 -3.84 41.24 39.26
C SER A 171 -2.65 42.20 39.20
N VAL A 172 -2.56 43.03 38.16
CA VAL A 172 -1.46 43.99 37.99
C VAL A 172 -1.96 45.37 37.56
N ILE A 173 -3.09 45.84 38.11
CA ILE A 173 -3.48 47.26 38.09
C ILE A 173 -4.15 47.59 39.42
N SER A 174 -3.36 47.66 40.49
CA SER A 174 -3.82 48.18 41.79
C SER A 174 -2.73 49.00 42.46
N LYS A 175 -2.03 49.85 41.70
CA LYS A 175 -1.12 50.89 42.22
C LYS A 175 -1.09 52.17 41.35
N ALA A 176 -2.25 52.64 40.87
CA ALA A 176 -2.32 53.89 40.11
C ALA A 176 -3.37 54.91 40.60
N ASN A 177 -4.12 54.64 41.67
CA ASN A 177 -5.04 55.63 42.28
C ASN A 177 -4.62 55.98 43.71
N LYS A 178 -3.36 56.40 43.88
CA LYS A 178 -2.85 57.00 45.11
C LYS A 178 -2.09 58.31 44.86
N LEU A 179 -2.47 59.05 43.82
CA LEU A 179 -1.82 60.32 43.46
C LEU A 179 -2.76 61.50 43.14
N PHE A 180 -4.08 61.33 43.16
CA PHE A 180 -5.00 62.47 43.00
C PHE A 180 -6.23 62.32 43.91
N ASN A 181 -6.04 62.68 45.18
CA ASN A 181 -7.11 63.05 46.10
C ASN A 181 -6.81 64.49 46.56
N THR A 182 -7.54 65.45 46.01
CA THR A 182 -8.01 66.68 46.68
C THR A 182 -9.42 66.91 46.19
#